data_AF-A0A2D7QLL3-F1
#
_entry.id   AF-A0A2D7QLL3-F1
#
_cell.length_a   1.000
_cell.length_b   1.000
_cell.length_c   1.000
_cell.angle_alpha   90.00
_cell.angle_beta   90.00
_cell.angle_gamma   90.00
#
_symmetry.space_group_name_H-M   'P 1'
#
loop_
_entity.id
_entity.type
_entity.pdbx_description
1 polymer ?
#
loop_
_entity_poly.entity_id
_entity_poly.type
_entity_poly.pdbx_seq_one_letter_code
_entity_poly.pdbx_strand_id
1 'polypeptide(L)'
;MIISADSSADLLQASSWTMSNKLSFDSSHVPSEWRKLEKPSWLEGNLVETKGGEVWNILRFNSAPIWDKAAVIQVHDGGQKITFQPNDGFIDFPGGMTKFTIRFDIVSEFYLTLSNNNPNIENPSRRSVLSLHASENLADWQHKMTLLQDDSGLSYDQSIELTGFQYPDWQFDREDIICLVHTAYDGAHNFHDSNRITFHRIENFRRLIS
;
A
#
# COMPACT_ATOMS: atom_id res chain seq x y z
N MET A 1 -6.30 -10.15 -10.86
CA MET A 1 -5.57 -11.32 -11.38
C MET A 1 -4.23 -11.33 -10.69
N ILE A 2 -3.73 -12.51 -10.37
CA ILE A 2 -2.37 -12.71 -9.89
C ILE A 2 -1.68 -13.71 -10.82
N ILE A 3 -0.35 -13.69 -10.82
CA ILE A 3 0.49 -14.61 -11.57
C ILE A 3 1.53 -15.16 -10.60
N SER A 4 1.72 -16.48 -10.59
CA SER A 4 2.69 -17.17 -9.74
C SER A 4 3.51 -18.16 -10.56
N ALA A 5 4.68 -18.52 -10.05
CA ALA A 5 5.54 -19.58 -10.58
C ALA A 5 6.28 -20.22 -9.41
N ASP A 6 6.76 -21.46 -9.60
CA ASP A 6 7.65 -22.09 -8.63
C ASP A 6 8.97 -21.29 -8.56
N SER A 7 9.50 -21.11 -7.35
CA SER A 7 10.75 -20.36 -7.13
C SER A 7 11.97 -20.92 -7.86
N SER A 8 11.94 -22.20 -8.22
CA SER A 8 12.99 -22.90 -8.97
C SER A 8 12.71 -23.01 -10.47
N ALA A 9 11.57 -22.51 -10.95
CA ALA A 9 11.20 -22.61 -12.36
C ALA A 9 11.99 -21.65 -13.25
N ASP A 10 12.14 -22.02 -14.52
CA ASP A 10 12.60 -21.10 -15.55
C ASP A 10 11.49 -20.07 -15.85
N LEU A 11 11.69 -18.85 -15.38
CA LEU A 11 10.75 -17.73 -15.53
C LEU A 11 10.62 -17.24 -16.99
N LEU A 12 11.51 -17.67 -17.89
CA LEU A 12 11.41 -17.37 -19.32
C LEU A 12 10.44 -18.30 -20.06
N GLN A 13 10.05 -19.43 -19.44
CA GLN A 13 9.06 -20.34 -20.03
C GLN A 13 7.64 -19.95 -19.64
N ALA A 14 6.79 -19.70 -20.64
CA ALA A 14 5.39 -19.34 -20.40
C ALA A 14 4.64 -20.41 -19.58
N SER A 15 4.96 -21.69 -19.77
CA SER A 15 4.34 -22.81 -19.04
C SER A 15 4.74 -22.90 -17.56
N SER A 16 5.77 -22.17 -17.13
CA SER A 16 6.15 -22.07 -15.71
C SER A 16 5.18 -21.21 -14.90
N TRP A 17 4.39 -20.38 -15.58
CA TRP A 17 3.51 -19.40 -14.95
C TRP A 17 2.09 -19.93 -14.80
N THR A 18 1.54 -19.77 -13.60
CA THR A 18 0.14 -19.99 -13.28
C THR A 18 -0.57 -18.64 -13.18
N MET A 19 -1.74 -18.53 -13.79
CA MET A 19 -2.56 -17.31 -13.74
C MET A 19 -3.88 -17.63 -13.05
N SER A 20 -4.30 -16.76 -12.13
CA SER A 20 -5.62 -16.86 -11.51
C SER A 20 -6.74 -16.49 -12.49
N ASN A 21 -7.99 -16.68 -12.08
CA ASN A 21 -9.11 -15.96 -12.70
C ASN A 21 -8.89 -14.43 -12.64
N LYS A 22 -9.53 -13.71 -13.58
CA LYS A 22 -9.60 -12.25 -13.56
C LYS A 22 -10.78 -11.84 -12.68
N LEU A 23 -10.56 -10.83 -11.85
CA LEU A 23 -11.59 -10.27 -10.98
C LEU A 23 -11.88 -8.84 -11.43
N SER A 24 -13.09 -8.62 -11.92
CA SER A 24 -13.59 -7.28 -12.24
C SER A 24 -14.08 -6.59 -10.97
N PHE A 25 -14.01 -5.27 -10.95
CA PHE A 25 -14.68 -4.50 -9.90
C PHE A 25 -16.19 -4.54 -10.12
N ASP A 26 -16.94 -4.85 -9.06
CA ASP A 26 -18.41 -4.81 -9.05
C ASP A 26 -18.85 -3.74 -8.04
N SER A 27 -19.52 -2.70 -8.54
CA SER A 27 -19.98 -1.58 -7.72
C SER A 27 -21.05 -1.98 -6.71
N SER A 28 -21.76 -3.09 -6.91
CA SER A 28 -22.76 -3.58 -5.97
C SER A 28 -22.16 -4.07 -4.65
N HIS A 29 -20.84 -4.34 -4.64
CA HIS A 29 -20.12 -4.73 -3.44
C HIS A 29 -19.74 -3.54 -2.55
N VAL A 30 -19.83 -2.30 -3.04
CA VAL A 30 -19.50 -1.12 -2.25
C VAL A 30 -20.53 -0.97 -1.12
N PRO A 31 -20.10 -0.80 0.15
CA PRO A 31 -21.03 -0.60 1.26
C PRO A 31 -21.98 0.57 1.00
N SER A 32 -23.27 0.38 1.24
CA SER A 32 -24.31 1.37 0.92
C SER A 32 -24.15 2.71 1.65
N GLU A 33 -23.50 2.69 2.81
CA GLU A 33 -23.15 3.84 3.62
C GLU A 33 -22.02 4.68 3.00
N TRP A 34 -21.20 4.08 2.14
CA TRP A 34 -20.25 4.80 1.31
C TRP A 34 -21.07 5.38 0.17
N ARG A 35 -21.33 6.69 0.25
CA ARG A 35 -21.94 7.47 -0.82
C ARG A 35 -21.30 7.15 -2.18
N LYS A 36 -21.91 7.58 -3.28
CA LYS A 36 -21.39 7.34 -4.63
C LYS A 36 -19.88 7.66 -4.74
N LEU A 37 -19.10 6.62 -5.01
CA LEU A 37 -17.65 6.72 -5.21
C LEU A 37 -17.31 7.29 -6.60
N GLU A 38 -16.15 7.94 -6.70
CA GLU A 38 -15.61 8.53 -7.91
C GLU A 38 -14.68 7.54 -8.62
N LYS A 39 -15.18 6.88 -9.68
CA LYS A 39 -14.43 5.90 -10.49
C LYS A 39 -13.77 4.78 -9.66
N PRO A 40 -14.53 4.07 -8.81
CA PRO A 40 -13.96 3.04 -7.96
C PRO A 40 -13.31 1.92 -8.77
N SER A 41 -12.13 1.50 -8.34
CA SER A 41 -11.32 0.51 -9.06
C SER A 41 -10.26 -0.14 -8.18
N TRP A 42 -9.94 -1.39 -8.53
CA TRP A 42 -8.81 -2.16 -8.01
C TRP A 42 -7.50 -1.67 -8.62
N LEU A 43 -6.53 -1.32 -7.78
CA LEU A 43 -5.24 -0.79 -8.21
C LEU A 43 -4.10 -1.50 -7.45
N GLU A 44 -2.96 -1.64 -8.12
CA GLU A 44 -1.63 -1.79 -7.50
C GLU A 44 -1.52 -2.74 -6.30
N GLY A 45 -1.84 -4.02 -6.49
CA GLY A 45 -1.85 -5.03 -5.44
C GLY A 45 -0.51 -5.28 -4.73
N ASN A 46 -0.62 -5.83 -3.52
CA ASN A 46 0.46 -6.30 -2.69
C ASN A 46 0.12 -7.68 -2.12
N LEU A 47 0.85 -8.71 -2.57
CA LEU A 47 0.71 -10.07 -2.07
C LEU A 47 1.45 -10.22 -0.74
N VAL A 48 0.74 -10.69 0.28
CA VAL A 48 1.26 -10.91 1.64
C VAL A 48 0.69 -12.21 2.21
N GLU A 49 1.55 -12.99 2.85
CA GLU A 49 1.13 -14.19 3.60
C GLU A 49 0.60 -13.77 4.97
N THR A 50 -0.52 -14.35 5.39
CA THR A 50 -1.09 -14.15 6.72
C THR A 50 -0.40 -15.07 7.74
N LYS A 51 -0.52 -14.76 9.04
CA LYS A 51 -0.01 -15.63 10.11
C LYS A 51 -0.69 -17.00 10.12
N GLY A 52 -1.87 -17.12 9.50
CA GLY A 52 -2.60 -18.37 9.31
C GLY A 52 -2.11 -19.21 8.11
N GLY A 53 -1.12 -18.72 7.35
CA GLY A 53 -0.60 -19.39 6.14
C GLY A 53 -1.46 -19.16 4.89
N GLU A 54 -2.45 -18.26 4.95
CA GLU A 54 -3.20 -17.85 3.76
C GLU A 54 -2.41 -16.80 2.99
N VAL A 55 -2.73 -16.58 1.72
CA VAL A 55 -2.15 -15.47 0.95
C VAL A 55 -3.26 -14.49 0.61
N TRP A 56 -3.04 -13.23 0.96
CA TRP A 56 -3.92 -12.12 0.61
C TRP A 56 -3.23 -11.22 -0.39
N ASN A 57 -3.99 -10.67 -1.33
CA ASN A 57 -3.58 -9.56 -2.16
C ASN A 57 -4.32 -8.31 -1.71
N ILE A 58 -3.62 -7.44 -0.98
CA ILE A 58 -4.15 -6.17 -0.49
C ILE A 58 -3.95 -5.12 -1.59
N LEU A 59 -5.05 -4.61 -2.11
CA LEU A 59 -5.10 -3.67 -3.22
C LEU A 59 -5.24 -2.24 -2.70
N ARG A 60 -4.51 -1.33 -3.35
CA ARG A 60 -4.90 0.07 -3.39
C ARG A 60 -6.31 0.14 -3.97
N PHE A 61 -7.20 0.87 -3.31
CA PHE A 61 -8.57 1.03 -3.77
C PHE A 61 -8.84 2.50 -4.06
N ASN A 62 -9.36 2.82 -5.25
CA ASN A 62 -9.85 4.17 -5.50
C ASN A 62 -11.19 4.38 -4.79
N SER A 63 -11.14 4.81 -3.54
CA SER A 63 -12.32 4.97 -2.68
C SER A 63 -12.86 6.40 -2.61
N ALA A 64 -12.37 7.35 -3.42
CA ALA A 64 -12.78 8.74 -3.34
C ALA A 64 -14.33 8.88 -3.37
N PRO A 65 -14.93 9.71 -2.49
CA PRO A 65 -14.28 10.62 -1.54
C PRO A 65 -13.90 9.98 -0.19
N ILE A 66 -14.18 8.68 0.00
CA ILE A 66 -13.75 7.95 1.19
C ILE A 66 -12.21 7.80 1.13
N TRP A 67 -11.54 7.96 2.27
CA TRP A 67 -10.08 7.86 2.39
C TRP A 67 -9.72 6.61 3.18
N ASP A 68 -8.44 6.23 3.09
CA ASP A 68 -7.84 5.17 3.90
C ASP A 68 -8.60 3.83 3.85
N LYS A 69 -9.06 3.46 2.65
CA LYS A 69 -9.62 2.13 2.38
C LYS A 69 -8.72 1.34 1.45
N ALA A 70 -8.56 0.05 1.75
CA ALA A 70 -7.96 -0.92 0.85
C ALA A 70 -8.92 -2.10 0.64
N ALA A 71 -8.65 -2.92 -0.38
CA ALA A 71 -9.41 -4.13 -0.65
C ALA A 71 -8.55 -5.37 -0.48
N VAL A 72 -9.06 -6.35 0.24
CA VAL A 72 -8.44 -7.65 0.47
C VAL A 72 -9.01 -8.65 -0.53
N ILE A 73 -8.12 -9.23 -1.33
CA ILE A 73 -8.45 -10.33 -2.23
C ILE A 73 -7.81 -11.59 -1.70
N GLN A 74 -8.62 -12.58 -1.37
CA GLN A 74 -8.12 -13.87 -0.93
C GLN A 74 -7.60 -14.66 -2.12
N VAL A 75 -6.44 -15.29 -1.92
CA VAL A 75 -5.80 -16.16 -2.90
C VAL A 75 -5.98 -17.61 -2.46
N HIS A 76 -6.44 -18.45 -3.39
CA HIS A 76 -6.75 -19.85 -3.16
C HIS A 76 -5.94 -20.75 -4.09
N ASP A 77 -5.87 -22.03 -3.74
CA ASP A 77 -5.38 -23.10 -4.62
C ASP A 77 -3.98 -22.81 -5.22
N GLY A 78 -3.07 -22.28 -4.41
CA GLY A 78 -1.70 -21.94 -4.83
C GLY A 78 -1.61 -20.80 -5.86
N GLY A 79 -2.64 -19.95 -5.92
CA GLY A 79 -2.70 -18.81 -6.84
C GLY A 79 -3.56 -19.03 -8.09
N GLN A 80 -4.24 -20.16 -8.19
CA GLN A 80 -5.13 -20.47 -9.33
C GLN A 80 -6.48 -19.75 -9.26
N LYS A 81 -6.89 -19.33 -8.05
CA LYS A 81 -8.18 -18.66 -7.86
C LYS A 81 -8.03 -17.48 -6.90
N ILE A 82 -8.75 -16.40 -7.20
CA ILE A 82 -8.88 -15.23 -6.35
C ILE A 82 -10.33 -14.86 -6.16
N THR A 83 -10.68 -14.42 -4.96
CA THR A 83 -12.04 -13.98 -4.60
C THR A 83 -12.02 -12.71 -3.77
N PHE A 84 -13.01 -11.86 -3.98
CA PHE A 84 -13.33 -10.74 -3.10
C PHE A 84 -14.62 -11.06 -2.35
N GLN A 85 -14.60 -10.90 -1.04
CA GLN A 85 -15.76 -11.09 -0.18
C GLN A 85 -16.31 -9.71 0.21
N PRO A 86 -17.54 -9.32 -0.22
CA PRO A 86 -18.00 -7.95 -0.01
C PRO A 86 -18.19 -7.52 1.45
N ASN A 87 -18.50 -8.46 2.34
CA ASN A 87 -18.85 -8.16 3.73
C ASN A 87 -17.62 -7.82 4.61
N ASP A 88 -16.44 -8.31 4.24
CA ASP A 88 -15.19 -8.22 5.01
C ASP A 88 -13.97 -7.89 4.14
N GLY A 89 -14.15 -7.75 2.83
CA GLY A 89 -13.07 -7.52 1.88
C GLY A 89 -12.60 -6.07 1.80
N PHE A 90 -13.29 -5.11 2.41
CA PHE A 90 -12.79 -3.75 2.56
C PHE A 90 -12.25 -3.51 3.96
N ILE A 91 -11.04 -2.97 4.05
CA ILE A 91 -10.37 -2.69 5.33
C ILE A 91 -10.00 -1.21 5.44
N ASP A 92 -9.88 -0.73 6.67
CA ASP A 92 -9.17 0.52 6.97
C ASP A 92 -7.67 0.32 6.73
N PHE A 93 -7.07 1.21 5.96
CA PHE A 93 -5.66 1.13 5.60
C PHE A 93 -5.06 2.52 5.41
N PRO A 94 -4.02 2.89 6.18
CA PRO A 94 -3.42 4.22 6.10
C PRO A 94 -2.84 4.47 4.71
N GLY A 95 -3.38 5.44 3.97
CA GLY A 95 -2.96 5.74 2.61
C GLY A 95 -3.44 4.76 1.55
N GLY A 96 -4.53 4.02 1.81
CA GLY A 96 -5.09 2.98 0.90
C GLY A 96 -5.44 3.46 -0.52
N MET A 97 -5.49 4.77 -0.74
CA MET A 97 -5.68 5.42 -2.04
C MET A 97 -4.38 5.76 -2.79
N THR A 98 -3.23 5.45 -2.21
CA THR A 98 -1.88 5.66 -2.76
C THR A 98 -1.12 4.34 -2.81
N LYS A 99 0.03 4.29 -3.49
CA LYS A 99 0.82 3.06 -3.57
C LYS A 99 1.44 2.75 -2.21
N PHE A 100 1.39 1.48 -1.81
CA PHE A 100 2.07 0.96 -0.62
C PHE A 100 2.68 -0.42 -0.90
N THR A 101 3.61 -0.82 -0.03
CA THR A 101 4.19 -2.16 0.03
C THR A 101 4.13 -2.66 1.47
N ILE A 102 3.54 -3.83 1.68
CA ILE A 102 3.47 -4.50 2.99
C ILE A 102 4.50 -5.62 3.04
N ARG A 103 5.18 -5.78 4.18
CA ARG A 103 6.04 -6.95 4.46
C ARG A 103 5.89 -7.37 5.92
N PHE A 104 6.04 -8.67 6.16
CA PHE A 104 6.01 -9.25 7.49
C PHE A 104 7.42 -9.36 8.07
N ASP A 105 7.63 -8.85 9.28
CA ASP A 105 8.84 -9.11 10.06
C ASP A 105 8.61 -10.31 10.98
N ILE A 106 9.36 -11.39 10.75
CA ILE A 106 9.23 -12.63 11.54
C ILE A 106 9.71 -12.47 12.98
N VAL A 107 10.60 -11.50 13.27
CA VAL A 107 11.16 -11.31 14.61
C VAL A 107 10.19 -10.58 15.53
N SER A 108 9.61 -9.47 15.07
CA SER A 108 8.62 -8.72 15.84
C SER A 108 7.19 -9.25 15.69
N GLU A 109 6.95 -10.14 14.71
CA GLU A 109 5.63 -10.63 14.32
C GLU A 109 4.65 -9.52 13.91
N PHE A 110 5.16 -8.44 13.29
CA PHE A 110 4.36 -7.35 12.75
C PHE A 110 4.43 -7.32 11.22
N TYR A 111 3.31 -7.00 10.59
CA TYR A 111 3.28 -6.46 9.24
C TYR A 111 3.63 -4.99 9.28
N LEU A 112 4.48 -4.55 8.38
CA LEU A 112 4.89 -3.16 8.26
C LEU A 112 4.52 -2.64 6.88
N THR A 113 4.30 -1.33 6.79
CA THR A 113 4.12 -0.62 5.53
C THR A 113 4.66 0.80 5.64
N LEU A 114 5.24 1.29 4.55
CA LEU A 114 5.45 2.72 4.32
C LEU A 114 4.31 3.21 3.43
N SER A 115 3.51 4.14 3.93
CA SER A 115 2.36 4.66 3.20
C SER A 115 2.11 6.13 3.48
N ASN A 116 1.44 6.78 2.52
CA ASN A 116 1.05 8.18 2.66
C ASN A 116 -0.22 8.26 3.52
N ASN A 117 -0.06 8.28 4.85
CA ASN A 117 -1.20 8.43 5.73
C ASN A 117 -1.86 9.80 5.56
N ASN A 118 -3.18 9.81 5.65
CA ASN A 118 -3.95 11.02 5.48
C ASN A 118 -4.73 11.37 6.75
N PRO A 119 -4.33 12.41 7.49
CA PRO A 119 -5.06 12.85 8.67
C PRO A 119 -6.33 13.67 8.35
N ASN A 120 -6.56 14.05 7.08
CA ASN A 120 -7.70 14.88 6.69
C ASN A 120 -8.49 14.25 5.53
N ILE A 121 -9.77 13.92 5.80
CA ILE A 121 -10.77 13.43 4.85
C ILE A 121 -10.81 14.20 3.50
N GLU A 122 -10.55 15.50 3.51
CA GLU A 122 -10.73 16.36 2.34
C GLU A 122 -9.78 16.05 1.18
N ASN A 123 -8.63 15.42 1.45
CA ASN A 123 -7.59 15.16 0.46
C ASN A 123 -7.16 13.68 0.44
N PRO A 124 -8.06 12.76 0.04
CA PRO A 124 -7.87 11.32 0.21
C PRO A 124 -6.68 10.75 -0.58
N SER A 125 -6.16 11.50 -1.56
CA SER A 125 -5.01 11.14 -2.40
C SER A 125 -3.70 11.83 -2.01
N ARG A 126 -3.67 12.57 -0.89
CA ARG A 126 -2.51 13.33 -0.39
C ARG A 126 -1.25 12.47 -0.27
N ARG A 127 -0.09 13.05 -0.63
CA ARG A 127 1.21 12.37 -0.61
C ARG A 127 2.34 13.16 0.07
N SER A 128 2.03 14.31 0.68
CA SER A 128 3.05 15.18 1.30
C SER A 128 3.54 14.71 2.68
N VAL A 129 3.10 13.52 3.12
CA VAL A 129 3.57 12.84 4.33
C VAL A 129 3.74 11.36 4.00
N LEU A 130 4.82 10.74 4.46
CA LEU A 130 5.10 9.32 4.36
C LEU A 130 5.46 8.79 5.75
N SER A 131 4.76 7.75 6.19
CA SER A 131 4.94 7.21 7.54
C SER A 131 5.09 5.71 7.56
N LEU A 132 5.80 5.20 8.57
CA LEU A 132 5.85 3.80 8.96
C LEU A 132 4.60 3.46 9.78
N HIS A 133 3.93 2.39 9.38
CA HIS A 133 2.84 1.79 10.14
C HIS A 133 3.12 0.32 10.41
N ALA A 134 2.55 -0.19 11.50
CA ALA A 134 2.64 -1.59 11.89
C ALA A 134 1.25 -2.17 12.17
N SER A 135 1.04 -3.45 11.86
CA SER A 135 -0.18 -4.20 12.14
C SER A 135 0.14 -5.63 12.56
N GLU A 136 -0.63 -6.21 13.47
CA GLU A 136 -0.49 -7.62 13.83
C GLU A 136 -1.32 -8.56 12.94
N ASN A 137 -2.33 -8.01 12.25
CA ASN A 137 -3.41 -8.76 11.61
C ASN A 137 -3.80 -8.25 10.21
N LEU A 138 -3.03 -7.32 9.63
CA LEU A 138 -3.27 -6.68 8.32
C LEU A 138 -4.51 -5.76 8.23
N ALA A 139 -5.29 -5.62 9.30
CA ALA A 139 -6.50 -4.80 9.35
C ALA A 139 -6.34 -3.59 10.27
N ASP A 140 -5.81 -3.80 11.48
CA ASP A 140 -5.60 -2.75 12.46
C ASP A 140 -4.18 -2.20 12.34
N TRP A 141 -4.05 -0.99 11.79
CA TRP A 141 -2.76 -0.35 11.54
C TRP A 141 -2.47 0.78 12.53
N GLN A 142 -1.28 0.74 13.11
CA GLN A 142 -0.78 1.75 14.05
C GLN A 142 0.26 2.62 13.35
N HIS A 143 0.14 3.94 13.46
CA HIS A 143 1.22 4.86 13.10
C HIS A 143 2.38 4.71 14.09
N LYS A 144 3.61 4.63 13.58
CA LYS A 144 4.82 4.42 14.39
C LYS A 144 5.82 5.55 14.24
N MET A 145 6.00 6.06 13.02
CA MET A 145 6.93 7.17 12.75
C MET A 145 6.53 7.86 11.45
N THR A 146 6.62 9.19 11.41
CA THR A 146 6.64 9.95 10.16
C THR A 146 8.06 9.97 9.62
N LEU A 147 8.28 9.38 8.44
CA LEU A 147 9.60 9.31 7.80
C LEU A 147 9.90 10.58 7.01
N LEU A 148 8.95 11.01 6.18
CA LEU A 148 9.05 12.23 5.39
C LEU A 148 7.80 13.07 5.58
N GLN A 149 7.99 14.37 5.70
CA GLN A 149 6.94 15.37 5.69
C GLN A 149 7.48 16.58 4.97
N ASP A 150 6.62 17.26 4.22
CA ASP A 150 7.02 18.50 3.57
C ASP A 150 7.50 19.53 4.60
N ASP A 151 8.74 19.96 4.42
CA ASP A 151 9.46 20.93 5.22
C ASP A 151 10.01 22.10 4.36
N SER A 152 9.55 22.22 3.11
CA SER A 152 10.01 23.23 2.14
C SER A 152 9.56 24.67 2.46
N GLY A 153 8.67 24.85 3.43
CA GLY A 153 8.10 26.15 3.80
C GLY A 153 6.91 26.59 2.94
N LEU A 154 6.39 25.73 2.05
CA LEU A 154 5.15 25.94 1.33
C LEU A 154 3.94 26.10 2.27
N SER A 155 2.90 26.79 1.80
CA SER A 155 1.60 26.72 2.49
C SER A 155 1.03 25.30 2.44
N TYR A 156 0.08 24.99 3.31
CA TYR A 156 -0.55 23.67 3.34
C TYR A 156 -1.15 23.25 1.99
N ASP A 157 -1.89 24.15 1.33
CA ASP A 157 -2.53 23.86 0.04
C ASP A 157 -1.46 23.63 -1.05
N GLN A 158 -0.42 24.47 -1.08
CA GLN A 158 0.69 24.29 -2.01
C GLN A 158 1.45 22.98 -1.77
N SER A 159 1.65 22.60 -0.51
CA SER A 159 2.29 21.34 -0.13
C SER A 159 1.53 20.14 -0.68
N ILE A 160 0.19 20.16 -0.59
CA ILE A 160 -0.65 19.10 -1.14
C ILE A 160 -0.55 19.04 -2.66
N GLU A 161 -0.49 20.18 -3.33
CA GLU A 161 -0.45 20.27 -4.79
C GLU A 161 0.93 19.95 -5.39
N LEU A 162 2.02 20.27 -4.69
CA LEU A 162 3.38 20.27 -5.24
C LEU A 162 4.29 19.19 -4.63
N THR A 163 3.98 18.70 -3.43
CA THR A 163 4.84 17.75 -2.71
C THR A 163 4.23 16.36 -2.65
N GLY A 164 4.98 15.36 -3.09
CA GLY A 164 4.59 13.96 -3.08
C GLY A 164 5.74 13.00 -2.81
N PHE A 165 5.63 12.22 -1.74
CA PHE A 165 6.54 11.12 -1.39
C PHE A 165 5.90 9.80 -1.82
N GLN A 166 6.01 9.48 -3.10
CA GLN A 166 5.20 8.50 -3.77
C GLN A 166 5.91 7.17 -3.99
N TYR A 167 5.10 6.14 -4.26
CA TYR A 167 5.57 4.80 -4.63
C TYR A 167 6.73 4.30 -3.75
N PRO A 168 6.61 4.40 -2.40
CA PRO A 168 7.64 3.87 -1.54
C PRO A 168 7.75 2.36 -1.79
N ASP A 169 8.94 1.90 -2.11
CA ASP A 169 9.26 0.47 -2.07
C ASP A 169 10.49 0.26 -1.20
N TRP A 170 10.45 -0.81 -0.42
CA TRP A 170 11.36 -0.97 0.71
C TRP A 170 11.64 -2.44 1.00
N GLN A 171 12.75 -2.70 1.70
CA GLN A 171 13.20 -4.03 2.11
C GLN A 171 13.78 -4.00 3.52
N PHE A 172 13.76 -5.14 4.19
CA PHE A 172 14.56 -5.35 5.39
C PHE A 172 16.04 -5.49 5.04
N ASP A 173 16.90 -4.78 5.77
CA ASP A 173 18.35 -4.91 5.75
C ASP A 173 18.81 -5.20 7.18
N ARG A 174 18.71 -6.47 7.58
CA ARG A 174 18.97 -6.97 8.94
C ARG A 174 18.07 -6.32 10.02
N GLU A 175 18.59 -5.33 10.74
CA GLU A 175 17.90 -4.58 11.79
C GLU A 175 17.27 -3.28 11.28
N ASP A 176 17.53 -2.96 10.01
CA ASP A 176 17.12 -1.70 9.40
C ASP A 176 16.06 -1.95 8.32
N ILE A 177 15.37 -0.89 7.95
CA ILE A 177 14.60 -0.82 6.70
C ILE A 177 15.35 0.11 5.75
N ILE A 178 15.52 -0.31 4.50
CA ILE A 178 15.98 0.56 3.40
C ILE A 178 14.82 0.80 2.42
N CYS A 179 14.69 2.02 1.91
CA CYS A 179 13.63 2.34 0.96
C CYS A 179 14.06 3.35 -0.12
N LEU A 180 13.41 3.22 -1.28
CA LEU A 180 13.43 4.21 -2.35
C LEU A 180 12.05 4.85 -2.46
N VAL A 181 12.04 6.17 -2.66
CA VAL A 181 10.81 6.95 -2.77
C VAL A 181 10.89 7.84 -4.01
N HIS A 182 9.86 7.79 -4.85
CA HIS A 182 9.68 8.76 -5.92
C HIS A 182 9.23 10.08 -5.30
N THR A 183 10.02 11.13 -5.45
CA THR A 183 9.82 12.37 -4.72
C THR A 183 9.55 13.52 -5.68
N ALA A 184 8.34 14.08 -5.60
CA ALA A 184 8.00 15.40 -6.07
C ALA A 184 8.23 16.36 -4.90
N TYR A 185 9.20 17.25 -5.00
CA TYR A 185 9.57 18.17 -3.92
C TYR A 185 10.29 19.38 -4.52
N ASP A 186 10.25 20.55 -3.86
CA ASP A 186 11.05 21.76 -4.17
C ASP A 186 11.34 21.97 -5.67
N GLY A 187 10.37 22.50 -6.40
CA GLY A 187 10.44 22.72 -7.86
C GLY A 187 9.84 21.61 -8.73
N ALA A 188 9.11 20.65 -8.14
CA ALA A 188 8.32 19.69 -8.91
C ALA A 188 7.13 20.38 -9.60
N HIS A 189 6.66 19.82 -10.72
CA HIS A 189 5.51 20.37 -11.44
C HIS A 189 4.22 20.23 -10.64
N ASN A 190 4.02 19.07 -10.02
CA ASN A 190 2.92 18.73 -9.12
C ASN A 190 3.31 17.50 -8.28
N PHE A 191 2.47 17.12 -7.31
CA PHE A 191 2.72 15.97 -6.43
C PHE A 191 2.71 14.61 -7.13
N HIS A 192 2.23 14.51 -8.38
CA HIS A 192 2.21 13.30 -9.21
C HIS A 192 3.48 13.11 -10.04
N ASP A 193 4.17 14.20 -10.37
CA ASP A 193 5.31 14.21 -11.28
C ASP A 193 6.62 14.35 -10.49
N SER A 194 7.15 13.22 -10.03
CA SER A 194 8.39 13.18 -9.25
C SER A 194 9.59 13.72 -10.06
N ASN A 195 10.35 14.62 -9.46
CA ASN A 195 11.59 15.18 -10.02
C ASN A 195 12.86 14.59 -9.37
N ARG A 196 12.72 13.72 -8.38
CA ARG A 196 13.80 13.05 -7.65
C ARG A 196 13.42 11.61 -7.32
N ILE A 197 14.44 10.77 -7.11
CA ILE A 197 14.31 9.50 -6.37
C ILE A 197 15.23 9.63 -5.15
N THR A 198 14.68 9.40 -3.96
CA THR A 198 15.42 9.52 -2.70
C THR A 198 15.57 8.16 -2.04
N PHE A 199 16.73 7.93 -1.40
CA PHE A 199 17.02 6.73 -0.64
C PHE A 199 17.01 7.07 0.85
N HIS A 200 16.35 6.22 1.65
CA HIS A 200 16.30 6.39 3.10
C HIS A 200 16.62 5.07 3.80
N ARG A 201 17.07 5.21 5.05
CA ARG A 201 17.28 4.10 5.97
C ARG A 201 16.60 4.42 7.29
N ILE A 202 15.81 3.48 7.80
CA ILE A 202 15.25 3.50 9.15
C ILE A 202 16.07 2.52 9.97
N GLU A 203 16.99 3.05 10.77
CA GLU A 203 17.89 2.22 11.58
C GLU A 203 17.17 1.60 12.78
N ASN A 204 17.46 0.34 13.08
CA ASN A 204 16.91 -0.38 14.23
C ASN A 204 15.37 -0.26 14.33
N PHE A 205 14.67 -0.44 13.21
CA PHE A 205 13.23 -0.14 13.09
C PHE A 205 12.38 -0.83 14.16
N ARG A 206 12.82 -1.99 14.65
CA ARG A 206 12.14 -2.76 15.70
C ARG A 206 11.91 -1.97 16.98
N ARG A 207 12.79 -1.01 17.31
CA ARG A 207 12.64 -0.10 18.46
C ARG A 207 11.49 0.90 18.32
N LEU A 208 11.01 1.11 17.09
CA LEU A 208 9.93 2.04 16.79
C LEU A 208 8.55 1.37 16.83
N ILE A 209 8.51 0.04 16.74
CA ILE A 209 7.27 -0.73 16.61
C ILE A 209 6.90 -1.51 17.88
N SER A 210 7.89 -1.77 18.74
CA SER A 210 7.74 -2.40 20.07
C SER A 210 6.91 -1.57 21.03
#